data_AF-A0A816TZV7-F1
#
_entry.id   AF-A0A816TZV7-F1
#
_cell.length_a   1.000
_cell.length_b   1.000
_cell.length_c   1.000
_cell.angle_alpha   90.00
_cell.angle_beta   90.00
_cell.angle_gamma   90.00
#
_symmetry.space_group_name_H-M   'P 1'
#
loop_
_entity.id
_entity.type
_entity.pdbx_description
1 polymer ?
#
loop_
_entity_poly.entity_id
_entity_poly.type
_entity_poly.pdbx_seq_one_letter_code
_entity_poly.pdbx_strand_id
1 'polypeptide(L)' 'MAYSNSNEKHSATRFADLGALPKRMLAPIEGYEKTPLVTLEEAVKPLVKIVPKVERNVFIVKQNCQ' A
#
# COMPACT_ATOMS: atom_id res chain seq x y z
N MET A 1 -17.04 -28.67 29.36
CA MET A 1 -16.33 -27.38 29.41
C MET A 1 -15.32 -27.38 28.28
N ALA A 2 -15.53 -26.54 27.26
CA ALA A 2 -14.60 -26.38 26.15
C ALA A 2 -14.29 -24.89 26.02
N TYR A 3 -13.01 -24.53 26.14
CA TYR A 3 -12.52 -23.17 25.98
C TYR A 3 -12.26 -22.92 24.50
N SER A 4 -13.02 -22.05 23.87
CA SER A 4 -12.74 -21.52 22.54
C SER A 4 -11.93 -20.23 22.68
N ASN A 5 -10.60 -20.35 22.57
CA ASN A 5 -9.69 -19.22 22.38
C ASN A 5 -9.71 -18.85 20.89
N SER A 6 -10.62 -17.97 20.48
CA SER A 6 -10.61 -17.39 19.13
C SER A 6 -9.83 -16.08 19.13
N ASN A 7 -8.51 -16.18 18.98
CA ASN A 7 -7.65 -15.05 18.67
C ASN A 7 -7.63 -14.82 17.15
N GLU A 8 -8.77 -14.44 16.59
CA GLU A 8 -8.88 -14.04 15.19
C GLU A 8 -8.57 -12.55 15.08
N LYS A 9 -7.30 -12.23 14.81
CA LYS A 9 -6.89 -10.88 14.41
C LYS A 9 -7.36 -10.61 12.98
N HIS A 10 -8.65 -10.37 12.83
CA HIS A 10 -9.20 -9.75 11.63
C HIS A 10 -8.75 -8.29 11.56
N SER A 11 -7.54 -8.04 11.04
CA SER A 11 -7.18 -6.71 10.53
C SER A 11 -7.87 -6.46 9.20
N ALA A 12 -9.20 -6.53 9.18
CA ALA A 12 -9.98 -5.90 8.15
C ALA A 12 -9.86 -4.40 8.41
N THR A 13 -8.90 -3.75 7.76
CA THR A 13 -8.82 -2.29 7.66
C THR A 13 -10.17 -1.80 7.18
N ARG A 14 -11.01 -1.35 8.10
CA ARG A 14 -12.35 -0.85 7.80
C ARG A 14 -12.14 0.43 7.01
N PHE A 15 -12.87 0.61 5.92
CA PHE A 15 -12.92 1.88 5.19
C PHE A 15 -13.27 3.09 6.11
N ALA A 16 -13.77 2.83 7.32
CA ALA A 16 -14.01 3.79 8.40
C ALA A 16 -12.74 4.30 9.12
N ASP A 17 -11.59 3.62 9.03
CA ASP A 17 -10.32 4.11 9.61
C ASP A 17 -9.67 5.21 8.74
N LEU A 18 -10.21 5.45 7.54
CA LEU A 18 -9.97 6.67 6.80
C LEU A 18 -10.82 7.77 7.42
N GLY A 19 -10.38 8.28 8.58
CA GLY A 19 -10.91 9.52 9.13
C GLY A 19 -10.91 10.63 8.07
N ALA A 20 -11.73 11.66 8.24
CA ALA A 20 -11.82 12.76 7.29
C ALA A 20 -10.43 13.38 7.06
N LEU A 21 -9.76 12.95 5.99
CA LEU A 21 -8.47 13.49 5.63
C LEU A 21 -8.69 14.98 5.35
N PRO A 22 -7.87 15.86 5.94
CA PRO A 22 -8.01 17.28 5.68
C PRO A 22 -7.98 17.46 4.15
N LYS A 23 -9.06 18.00 3.59
CA LYS A 23 -9.21 18.29 2.14
C LYS A 23 -8.27 19.42 1.68
N ARG A 24 -7.19 19.65 2.41
CA ARG A 24 -6.16 20.63 2.11
C ARG A 24 -5.18 19.94 1.18
N MET A 25 -4.82 20.61 0.09
CA MET A 25 -3.64 20.20 -0.67
C MET A 25 -2.44 20.21 0.26
N LEU A 26 -1.79 19.06 0.38
CA LEU A 26 -0.48 18.97 1.01
C LEU A 26 0.54 19.67 0.12
N ALA A 27 1.55 20.26 0.73
CA ALA A 27 2.69 20.77 -0.02
C ALA A 27 3.34 19.62 -0.80
N PRO A 28 3.89 19.89 -1.99
CA PRO A 28 4.72 18.93 -2.70
C PRO A 28 5.85 18.39 -1.81
N ILE A 29 6.25 17.15 -2.08
CA ILE A 29 7.38 16.52 -1.38
C ILE A 29 8.65 17.31 -1.66
N GLU A 30 9.51 17.46 -0.64
CA GLU A 30 10.79 18.14 -0.77
C GLU A 30 11.62 17.56 -1.93
N GLY A 31 12.15 18.44 -2.78
CA GLY A 31 12.91 18.07 -3.99
C GLY A 31 12.04 17.82 -5.23
N TYR A 32 10.71 17.85 -5.11
CA TYR A 32 9.77 17.66 -6.22
C TYR A 32 8.89 18.89 -6.49
N GLU A 33 9.19 20.04 -5.88
CA GLU A 33 8.37 21.26 -5.92
C GLU A 33 8.21 21.83 -7.33
N LYS A 34 9.19 21.57 -8.21
CA LYS A 34 9.19 22.01 -9.61
C LYS A 34 8.61 20.99 -10.58
N THR A 35 8.18 19.83 -10.07
CA THR A 35 7.64 18.74 -10.89
C THR A 35 6.18 19.03 -11.20
N PRO A 36 5.71 18.84 -12.45
CA PRO A 36 4.30 19.00 -12.75
C PRO A 36 3.45 18.02 -11.94
N LEU A 37 2.32 18.50 -11.44
CA LEU A 37 1.29 17.62 -10.89
C LEU A 37 0.70 16.80 -12.03
N VAL A 38 0.76 15.49 -11.90
CA VAL A 38 0.26 14.52 -12.89
C VAL A 38 -0.88 13.72 -12.29
N THR A 39 -1.68 13.07 -13.13
CA THR A 39 -2.73 12.17 -12.64
C THR A 39 -2.14 10.90 -12.05
N LEU A 40 -2.94 10.16 -11.28
CA LEU A 40 -2.50 8.89 -10.70
C LEU A 40 -2.09 7.90 -11.80
N GLU A 41 -2.83 7.86 -12.90
CA GLU A 41 -2.58 6.98 -14.04
C GLU A 41 -1.23 7.27 -14.70
N GLU A 42 -0.80 8.53 -14.73
CA GLU A 42 0.50 8.94 -15.26
C GLU A 42 1.63 8.63 -14.28
N ALA A 43 1.42 8.89 -12.99
CA ALA A 43 2.40 8.63 -11.95
C ALA A 43 2.79 7.15 -11.84
N VAL A 44 1.87 6.22 -12.12
CA VAL A 44 2.12 4.77 -12.00
C VAL A 44 2.80 4.15 -13.23
N LYS A 45 2.80 4.80 -14.40
CA LYS A 45 3.45 4.31 -15.63
C LYS A 45 4.90 3.86 -15.43
N PRO A 46 5.80 4.65 -14.81
CA PRO A 46 7.18 4.23 -14.59
C PRO A 46 7.31 3.01 -13.66
N LEU A 47 6.35 2.81 -12.74
CA LEU A 47 6.37 1.71 -11.78
C LEU A 47 6.10 0.35 -12.42
N VAL A 48 5.47 0.29 -13.60
CA VAL A 48 5.20 -0.98 -14.30
C VAL A 48 6.46 -1.81 -14.49
N LYS A 49 7.62 -1.16 -14.69
CA LYS A 49 8.90 -1.85 -14.89
C LYS A 49 9.39 -2.60 -13.64
N ILE A 50 9.02 -2.17 -12.43
CA ILE A 50 9.45 -2.82 -11.18
C ILE A 50 8.53 -3.99 -10.77
N VAL A 51 7.29 -4.03 -11.27
CA VAL A 51 6.28 -5.04 -10.90
C VAL A 51 6.79 -6.48 -11.05
N PRO A 52 7.40 -6.90 -12.19
CA PRO A 52 7.87 -8.28 -12.33
C PRO A 52 8.96 -8.68 -11.32
N LYS A 53 9.79 -7.71 -10.91
CA LYS A 53 10.82 -7.94 -9.88
C LYS A 53 10.18 -8.16 -8.51
N VAL A 54 9.18 -7.36 -8.15
CA VAL A 54 8.44 -7.50 -6.90
C VAL A 54 7.70 -8.84 -6.86
N GLU A 55 7.02 -9.22 -7.93
CA GLU A 55 6.33 -10.51 -8.05
C GLU A 55 7.27 -11.69 -7.85
N ARG A 56 8.45 -11.65 -8.48
CA ARG A 56 9.49 -12.67 -8.29
C ARG A 56 9.95 -12.76 -6.84
N ASN A 57 10.20 -11.61 -6.20
CA ASN A 57 10.62 -11.58 -4.81
C ASN A 57 9.55 -12.16 -3.88
N VAL A 58 8.28 -11.80 -4.10
CA VAL A 58 7.14 -12.35 -3.35
C VAL A 58 7.06 -13.86 -3.55
N PHE A 59 7.22 -14.35 -4.77
CA PHE A 59 7.22 -15.78 -5.07
C PHE A 59 8.33 -16.51 -4.29
N ILE A 60 9.56 -16.00 -4.33
CA ILE A 60 10.71 -16.61 -3.62
C ILE A 60 10.45 -16.68 -2.11
N VAL A 61 9.98 -15.58 -1.50
CA VAL A 61 9.69 -15.55 -0.06
C VAL A 61 8.61 -16.57 0.28
N LYS A 62 7.54 -16.67 -0.51
CA LYS A 62 6.48 -17.66 -0.30
C LYS A 62 6.98 -19.11 -0.37
N GLN A 63 7.95 -19.40 -1.25
CA GLN A 63 8.56 -20.73 -1.32
C GLN A 63 9.45 -21.03 -0.11
N ASN A 64 10.15 -20.03 0.41
CA ASN A 64 11.10 -20.20 1.51
C ASN A 64 10.44 -20.23 2.91
N CYS A 65 9.24 -19.68 3.06
CA CYS A 65 8.50 -19.66 4.33
C CYS A 65 7.50 -20.82 4.47
N GLN A 66 7.76 -21.96 3.80
CA GLN A 66 7.04 -23.22 4.05
C GLN A 66 7.29 -23.74 5.48
#